data_AF-A0A938MCV6-F1
#
_entry.id   AF-A0A938MCV6-F1
#
_cell.length_a   1.000
_cell.length_b   1.000
_cell.length_c   1.000
_cell.angle_alpha   90.00
_cell.angle_beta   90.00
_cell.angle_gamma   90.00
#
_symmetry.space_group_name_H-M   'P 1'
#
loop_
_entity.id
_entity.type
_entity.pdbx_description
1 polymer ?
#
loop_
_entity_poly.entity_id
_entity_poly.type
_entity_poly.pdbx_seq_one_letter_code
_entity_poly.pdbx_strand_id
1 'polypeptide(L)'
;MTEEARLSPSGQVVPQIPRQVADRAAKSLQSALEAMDAARRSKVEQRARDCPTRHRLAYLRAACGLASPRQAIRAQCSECLGWERREVALCTALACPLYAYRPFVEAKR
;
A
#
# COMPACT_ATOMS: atom_id res chain seq x y z
N MET A 1 -6.93 32.58 -33.12
CA MET A 1 -5.54 32.38 -32.66
C MET A 1 -5.64 31.46 -31.43
N THR A 2 -5.93 30.16 -31.62
CA THR A 2 -4.95 29.05 -31.76
C THR A 2 -4.04 29.00 -30.53
N GLU A 3 -4.33 28.11 -29.57
CA GLU A 3 -3.65 26.80 -29.40
C GLU A 3 -2.75 26.97 -28.14
N GLU A 4 -2.77 26.10 -27.14
CA GLU A 4 -2.09 24.81 -27.21
C GLU A 4 -2.63 23.87 -26.11
N ALA A 5 -3.18 22.76 -26.56
CA ALA A 5 -3.46 21.60 -25.76
C ALA A 5 -2.14 21.00 -25.24
N ARG A 6 -1.97 20.90 -23.93
CA ARG A 6 -0.83 20.15 -23.35
C ARG A 6 -1.11 18.66 -23.47
N LEU A 7 -0.71 18.06 -24.59
CA LEU A 7 -0.63 16.61 -24.75
C LEU A 7 0.52 16.07 -23.89
N SER A 8 0.21 15.09 -23.03
CA SER A 8 1.20 14.31 -22.29
C SER A 8 1.65 13.12 -23.17
N PRO A 9 2.96 12.88 -23.33
CA PRO A 9 3.51 11.99 -24.37
C PRO A 9 3.25 10.48 -24.21
N SER A 10 2.49 10.05 -23.20
CA SER A 10 2.30 8.61 -22.90
C SER A 10 0.88 8.08 -23.12
N GLY A 11 -0.06 8.90 -23.60
CA GLY A 11 -1.44 8.45 -23.91
C GLY A 11 -2.22 7.84 -22.73
N GLN A 12 -1.68 7.91 -21.51
CA GLN A 12 -2.33 7.42 -20.31
C GLN A 12 -3.01 8.58 -19.61
N VAL A 13 -4.33 8.50 -19.47
CA VAL A 13 -5.10 9.33 -18.54
C VAL A 13 -4.63 8.95 -17.14
N VAL A 14 -3.71 9.74 -16.56
CA VAL A 14 -3.42 9.65 -15.13
C VAL A 14 -4.62 10.29 -14.42
N PRO A 15 -5.37 9.54 -13.59
CA PRO A 15 -6.48 10.14 -12.85
C PRO A 15 -5.93 11.27 -11.97
N GLN A 16 -6.34 12.51 -12.26
CA GLN A 16 -5.97 13.68 -11.48
C GLN A 16 -6.70 13.60 -10.13
N ILE A 17 -6.10 12.93 -9.16
CA ILE A 17 -6.59 12.95 -7.78
C ILE A 17 -6.43 14.39 -7.29
N PRO A 18 -7.51 15.08 -6.84
CA PRO A 18 -7.40 16.45 -6.35
C PRO A 18 -6.43 16.52 -5.16
N ARG A 19 -5.43 17.43 -5.23
CA ARG A 19 -4.36 17.58 -4.21
C ARG A 19 -4.91 17.64 -2.78
N GLN A 20 -6.05 18.31 -2.57
CA GLN A 20 -6.72 18.44 -1.29
C GLN A 20 -7.13 17.09 -0.66
N VAL A 21 -7.48 16.08 -1.47
CA VAL A 21 -7.85 14.73 -1.01
C VAL A 21 -6.60 13.96 -0.59
N ALA A 22 -5.49 14.13 -1.32
CA ALA A 22 -4.19 13.57 -0.95
C ALA A 22 -3.68 14.18 0.37
N ASP A 23 -3.86 15.50 0.56
CA ASP A 23 -3.45 16.20 1.77
C ASP A 23 -4.23 15.74 3.01
N ARG A 24 -5.55 15.51 2.88
CA ARG A 24 -6.38 14.96 3.98
C ARG A 24 -5.99 13.53 4.32
N ALA A 25 -5.70 12.70 3.31
CA ALA A 25 -5.24 11.32 3.52
C ALA A 25 -3.83 11.24 4.12
N ALA A 26 -2.96 12.20 3.83
CA ALA A 26 -1.64 12.32 4.45
C ALA A 26 -1.74 12.77 5.91
N LYS A 27 -2.61 13.76 6.20
CA LYS A 27 -2.87 14.23 7.57
C LYS A 27 -3.46 13.14 8.46
N SER A 28 -4.42 12.37 7.96
CA SER A 28 -5.03 11.28 8.74
C SER A 28 -4.03 10.16 9.07
N LEU A 29 -3.05 9.91 8.20
CA LEU A 29 -1.98 8.95 8.48
C LEU A 29 -1.03 9.44 9.56
N GLN A 30 -0.59 10.69 9.47
CA GLN A 30 0.32 11.29 10.44
C GLN A 30 -0.28 11.27 11.85
N SER A 31 -1.52 11.76 12.01
CA SER A 31 -2.21 11.75 13.30
C SER A 31 -2.44 10.33 13.83
N ALA A 32 -2.69 9.34 12.95
CA ALA A 32 -2.83 7.95 13.37
C ALA A 32 -1.52 7.33 13.87
N LEU A 33 -0.38 7.65 13.24
CA LEU A 33 0.95 7.25 13.72
C LEU A 33 1.24 7.89 15.08
N GLU A 34 0.94 9.18 15.22
CA GLU A 34 1.14 9.96 16.45
C GLU A 34 0.24 9.52 17.62
N ALA A 35 -0.90 8.88 17.33
CA ALA A 35 -1.77 8.31 18.35
C ALA A 35 -1.32 6.92 18.82
N MET A 36 -0.38 6.26 18.13
CA MET A 36 0.12 4.94 18.55
C MET A 36 1.01 5.04 19.79
N ASP A 37 1.00 3.97 20.60
CA ASP A 37 2.05 3.73 21.59
C ASP A 37 3.45 3.91 20.99
N ALA A 38 4.37 4.49 21.77
CA ALA A 38 5.70 4.87 21.32
C ALA A 38 6.54 3.66 20.90
N ALA A 39 6.47 2.54 21.64
CA ALA A 39 7.20 1.33 21.31
C ALA A 39 6.67 0.72 20.01
N ARG A 40 5.35 0.66 19.84
CA ARG A 40 4.71 0.20 18.60
C ARG A 40 5.08 1.10 17.41
N ARG A 41 5.00 2.43 17.57
CA ARG A 41 5.34 3.39 16.52
C ARG A 41 6.77 3.20 16.02
N SER A 42 7.73 3.09 16.94
CA SER A 42 9.14 2.90 16.59
C SER A 42 9.35 1.66 15.71
N LYS A 43 8.67 0.54 16.02
CA LYS A 43 8.74 -0.70 15.22
C LYS A 43 8.09 -0.56 13.85
N VAL A 44 6.95 0.13 13.76
CA VAL A 44 6.28 0.41 12.48
C VAL A 44 7.17 1.30 11.60
N GLU A 45 7.80 2.33 12.18
CA GLU A 45 8.71 3.20 11.44
C GLU A 45 9.95 2.48 10.94
N GLN A 46 10.56 1.61 11.76
CA GLN A 46 11.69 0.77 11.34
C GLN A 46 11.33 -0.05 10.10
N ARG A 47 10.23 -0.80 10.16
CA ARG A 47 9.76 -1.58 9.01
C ARG A 47 9.39 -0.72 7.79
N ALA A 48 8.82 0.46 8.01
CA ALA A 48 8.49 1.38 6.92
C ALA A 48 9.74 1.95 6.22
N ARG A 49 10.88 2.05 6.91
CA ARG A 49 12.17 2.42 6.29
C ARG A 49 12.68 1.31 5.39
N ASP A 50 12.59 0.06 5.84
CA ASP A 50 12.99 -1.12 5.07
C ASP A 50 12.05 -1.39 3.88
N CYS A 51 10.85 -0.79 3.90
CA CYS A 51 9.88 -0.87 2.82
C CYS A 51 10.28 -0.01 1.60
N PRO A 52 10.25 -0.56 0.37
CA PRO A 52 10.40 0.20 -0.86
C PRO A 52 9.35 1.31 -0.97
N THR A 53 9.76 2.47 -1.50
CA THR A 53 8.95 3.70 -1.57
C THR A 53 7.53 3.46 -2.12
N ARG A 54 7.39 2.61 -3.15
CA ARG A 54 6.11 2.31 -3.81
C ARG A 54 5.09 1.59 -2.91
N HIS A 55 5.55 0.89 -1.87
CA HIS A 55 4.69 0.11 -0.97
C HIS A 55 4.54 0.73 0.42
N ARG A 56 5.42 1.69 0.77
CA ARG A 56 5.48 2.32 2.09
C ARG A 56 4.15 2.90 2.55
N LEU A 57 3.44 3.61 1.67
CA LEU A 57 2.14 4.18 1.99
C LEU A 57 1.09 3.11 2.31
N ALA A 58 1.05 2.02 1.53
CA ALA A 58 0.10 0.93 1.75
C ALA A 58 0.40 0.21 3.08
N TYR A 59 1.69 -0.01 3.37
CA TYR A 59 2.15 -0.56 4.64
C TYR A 59 1.74 0.32 5.82
N LEU A 60 2.07 1.61 5.79
CA LEU A 60 1.76 2.55 6.87
C LEU A 60 0.25 2.62 7.11
N ARG A 61 -0.57 2.71 6.06
CA ARG A 61 -2.03 2.71 6.20
C ARG A 61 -2.54 1.44 6.87
N ALA A 62 -2.01 0.28 6.51
CA ALA A 62 -2.35 -0.99 7.13
C ALA A 62 -1.94 -1.02 8.61
N ALA A 63 -0.70 -0.61 8.93
CA ALA A 63 -0.20 -0.54 10.30
C ALA A 63 -1.00 0.44 11.18
N CYS A 64 -1.57 1.48 10.56
CA CYS A 64 -2.40 2.49 11.22
C CYS A 64 -3.89 2.14 11.31
N GLY A 65 -4.33 0.98 10.79
CA GLY A 65 -5.76 0.63 10.77
C GLY A 65 -6.60 1.50 9.81
N LEU A 66 -5.97 2.22 8.89
CA LEU A 66 -6.60 3.09 7.88
C LEU A 66 -6.83 2.37 6.54
N ALA A 67 -6.59 1.07 6.51
CA ALA A 67 -6.75 0.21 5.35
C ALA A 67 -7.81 -0.86 5.65
N SER A 68 -8.52 -1.31 4.61
CA SER A 68 -9.45 -2.43 4.77
C SER A 68 -8.69 -3.73 5.11
N PRO A 69 -9.34 -4.74 5.71
CA PRO A 69 -8.69 -6.02 6.01
C PRO A 69 -8.00 -6.64 4.79
N ARG A 70 -8.63 -6.57 3.60
CA ARG A 70 -8.03 -7.06 2.35
C ARG A 70 -6.76 -6.28 1.96
N GLN A 71 -6.75 -4.96 2.16
CA GLN A 71 -5.57 -4.14 1.88
C GLN A 71 -4.44 -4.42 2.88
N ALA A 72 -4.77 -4.64 4.15
CA ALA A 72 -3.80 -5.01 5.17
C ALA A 72 -3.17 -6.38 4.88
N ILE A 73 -3.98 -7.39 4.52
CA ILE A 73 -3.49 -8.71 4.09
C ILE A 73 -2.58 -8.58 2.88
N ARG A 74 -2.95 -7.75 1.89
CA ARG A 74 -2.11 -7.50 0.71
C ARG A 74 -0.76 -6.88 1.08
N ALA A 75 -0.75 -5.91 1.99
CA ALA A 75 0.49 -5.32 2.49
C ALA A 75 1.35 -6.36 3.22
N GLN A 76 0.74 -7.17 4.10
CA GLN A 76 1.42 -8.22 4.85
C GLN A 76 2.02 -9.31 3.95
N CYS A 77 1.27 -9.80 2.96
CA CYS A 77 1.78 -10.78 1.99
C CYS A 77 2.93 -10.20 1.17
N SER A 78 2.84 -8.92 0.80
CA SER A 78 3.92 -8.25 0.07
C SER A 78 5.15 -8.10 0.95
N GLU A 79 5.03 -7.65 2.19
CA GLU A 79 6.13 -7.55 3.16
C GLU A 79 6.80 -8.92 3.39
N CYS A 80 5.99 -9.97 3.61
CA CYS A 80 6.45 -11.33 3.90
C CYS A 80 7.33 -11.93 2.77
N LEU A 81 7.09 -11.53 1.52
CA LEU A 81 7.80 -12.05 0.35
C LEU A 81 8.67 -10.97 -0.30
N GLY A 82 9.24 -10.06 0.51
CA GLY A 82 10.25 -9.12 0.05
C GLY A 82 9.73 -8.09 -0.96
N TRP A 83 8.45 -7.75 -0.90
CA TRP A 83 7.78 -6.75 -1.73
C TRP A 83 7.63 -7.11 -3.22
N GLU A 84 7.80 -8.40 -3.53
CA GLU A 84 7.63 -8.95 -4.86
C GLU A 84 6.22 -9.56 -5.03
N ARG A 85 5.45 -9.01 -5.98
CA ARG A 85 4.04 -9.40 -6.16
C ARG A 85 3.91 -10.78 -6.78
N ARG A 86 4.84 -11.16 -7.65
CA ARG A 86 4.84 -12.46 -8.32
C ARG A 86 5.01 -13.60 -7.31
N GLU A 87 5.89 -13.41 -6.34
CA GLU A 87 6.11 -14.37 -5.26
C GLU A 87 4.84 -14.63 -4.42
N VAL A 88 3.98 -13.63 -4.23
CA VAL A 88 2.72 -13.81 -3.49
C VAL A 88 1.79 -14.82 -4.15
N ALA A 89 1.72 -14.82 -5.48
CA ALA A 89 0.94 -15.81 -6.23
C ALA A 89 1.56 -17.21 -6.14
N LEU A 90 2.89 -17.29 -6.07
CA LEU A 90 3.67 -18.54 -6.03
C LEU A 90 3.93 -19.05 -4.60
N CYS A 91 3.45 -18.36 -3.58
CA CYS A 91 3.72 -18.69 -2.18
C CYS A 91 3.22 -20.10 -1.81
N THR A 92 4.14 -20.94 -1.33
CA THR A 92 3.91 -22.35 -0.96
C THR A 92 3.71 -22.56 0.54
N ALA A 93 3.55 -21.49 1.33
CA ALA A 93 3.27 -21.58 2.76
C ALA A 93 1.82 -22.05 3.04
N LEU A 94 1.52 -23.32 2.75
CA LEU A 94 0.17 -23.90 2.81
C LEU A 94 -0.45 -23.84 4.22
N ALA A 95 0.38 -23.86 5.26
CA ALA A 95 -0.04 -23.74 6.66
C ALA A 95 -0.26 -22.28 7.12
N CYS A 96 -0.02 -21.28 6.26
CA CYS A 96 -0.22 -19.89 6.61
C CYS A 96 -1.71 -19.60 6.86
N PRO A 97 -2.11 -19.00 7.99
CA PRO A 97 -3.52 -18.70 8.26
C PRO A 97 -4.11 -17.69 7.25
N LEU A 98 -3.26 -16.92 6.55
CA LEU A 98 -3.68 -15.99 5.51
C LEU A 98 -3.77 -16.63 4.11
N TYR A 99 -3.42 -17.91 3.95
CA TYR A 99 -3.33 -18.58 2.64
C TYR A 99 -4.62 -18.49 1.82
N ALA A 100 -5.79 -18.64 2.47
CA ALA A 100 -7.09 -18.56 1.83
C ALA A 100 -7.48 -17.13 1.37
N TYR A 101 -6.83 -16.11 1.95
CA TYR A 101 -7.11 -14.69 1.75
C TYR A 101 -6.02 -13.97 0.94
N ARG A 102 -4.97 -14.68 0.52
CA ARG A 102 -3.85 -14.10 -0.21
C ARG A 102 -4.31 -13.44 -1.52
N PRO A 103 -3.72 -12.29 -1.89
CA PRO A 103 -4.05 -11.62 -3.14
C PRO A 103 -3.40 -12.34 -4.34
N PHE A 104 -3.88 -12.04 -5.54
CA PHE A 104 -3.26 -12.42 -6.83
C PHE A 104 -3.24 -13.93 -7.17
N VAL A 105 -4.08 -14.74 -6.54
CA VAL A 105 -4.31 -16.12 -6.99
C VAL A 105 -5.22 -16.14 -8.22
N GLU A 106 -4.79 -16.83 -9.27
CA GLU A 106 -5.53 -16.92 -10.54
C GLU A 106 -6.88 -17.64 -10.40
N ALA A 107 -7.04 -18.50 -9.39
CA ALA A 107 -8.15 -19.44 -9.27
C ALA A 107 -9.42 -18.90 -8.57
N LYS A 108 -9.59 -17.57 -8.40
CA LYS A 108 -10.82 -17.00 -7.81
C LYS A 108 -11.37 -15.81 -8.62
N ARG A 109 -11.69 -16.05 -9.89
CA ARG A 109 -12.63 -15.21 -10.65
C ARG A 109 -14.04 -15.77 -10.54
#